data_AF-A0A2R5FYM0-F1
#
_entry.id   AF-A0A2R5FYM0-F1
#
_cell.length_a   1.000
_cell.length_b   1.000
_cell.length_c   1.000
_cell.angle_alpha   90.00
_cell.angle_beta   90.00
_cell.angle_gamma   90.00
#
_symmetry.space_group_name_H-M   'P 1'
#
loop_
_entity.id
_entity.type
_entity.pdbx_description
1 polymer ?
#
loop_
_entity_poly.entity_id
_entity_poly.type
_entity_poly.pdbx_seq_one_letter_code
_entity_poly.pdbx_strand_id
1 'polypeptide(L)'
;MLEEFQGQFLIDPLTTFLENNSGKVFGVSEITNGIYGELTATEIREVKNKILNELSRGHRTGRFFRVPDQIGFYTWDLELLNK
;
A
#
# COMPACT_ATOMS: atom_id res chain seq x y z
N MET A 1 -9.59 -7.97 5.82
CA MET A 1 -9.19 -6.55 6.00
C MET A 1 -9.50 -6.18 7.44
N LEU A 2 -8.78 -5.20 7.99
CA LEU A 2 -9.16 -4.62 9.29
C LEU A 2 -10.56 -4.01 9.21
N GLU A 3 -11.26 -3.96 10.35
CA GLU A 3 -12.66 -3.54 10.43
C GLU A 3 -12.90 -2.17 9.78
N GLU A 4 -11.99 -1.22 10.01
CA GLU A 4 -12.05 0.13 9.44
C GLU A 4 -12.02 0.18 7.90
N PHE A 5 -11.49 -0.86 7.25
CA PHE A 5 -11.35 -0.96 5.80
C PHE A 5 -12.35 -1.92 5.15
N GLN A 6 -13.19 -2.60 5.94
CA GLN A 6 -14.19 -3.53 5.41
C GLN A 6 -15.21 -2.79 4.53
N GLY A 7 -15.55 -3.38 3.38
CA GLY A 7 -16.50 -2.81 2.42
C GLY A 7 -15.96 -1.68 1.54
N GLN A 8 -14.72 -1.22 1.76
CA GLN A 8 -14.07 -0.23 0.90
C GLN A 8 -13.46 -0.87 -0.34
N PHE A 9 -13.23 -0.08 -1.40
CA PHE A 9 -12.40 -0.53 -2.51
C PHE A 9 -10.95 -0.53 -2.07
N LEU A 10 -10.17 -1.54 -2.45
CA LEU A 10 -8.78 -1.70 -1.99
C LEU A 10 -7.89 -0.46 -2.20
N ILE A 11 -8.18 0.38 -3.20
CA ILE A 11 -7.46 1.64 -3.41
C ILE A 11 -7.60 2.63 -2.25
N ASP A 12 -8.74 2.65 -1.56
CA ASP A 12 -9.00 3.62 -0.49
C ASP A 12 -8.16 3.31 0.76
N PRO A 13 -8.09 2.06 1.25
CA PRO A 13 -7.16 1.67 2.32
C PRO A 13 -5.69 1.85 1.94
N LEU A 14 -5.29 1.55 0.70
CA LEU A 14 -3.90 1.76 0.23
C LEU A 14 -3.52 3.25 0.28
N THR A 15 -4.41 4.10 -0.20
CA THR A 15 -4.23 5.56 -0.21
C THR A 15 -4.16 6.08 1.22
N THR A 16 -5.14 5.71 2.05
CA THR A 16 -5.24 6.12 3.46
C THR A 16 -4.03 5.69 4.27
N PHE A 17 -3.57 4.45 4.10
CA PHE A 17 -2.39 3.93 4.81
C PHE A 17 -1.13 4.75 4.49
N LEU A 18 -0.89 5.04 3.21
CA LEU A 18 0.27 5.82 2.79
C LEU A 18 0.16 7.28 3.24
N GLU A 19 -1.01 7.91 3.10
CA GLU A 19 -1.25 9.29 3.52
C GLU A 19 -1.02 9.49 5.03
N ASN A 20 -1.61 8.62 5.86
CA ASN A 20 -1.44 8.64 7.32
C ASN A 20 0.03 8.42 7.75
N ASN A 21 0.85 7.85 6.88
CA ASN A 21 2.27 7.62 7.10
C ASN A 21 3.14 8.40 6.10
N SER A 22 2.69 9.59 5.72
CA SER A 22 3.42 10.49 4.82
C SER A 22 4.86 10.74 5.30
N GLY A 23 5.78 10.84 4.33
CA GLY A 23 7.23 10.95 4.60
C GLY A 23 7.93 9.62 4.93
N LYS A 24 7.24 8.49 4.86
CA LYS A 24 7.84 7.15 5.03
C LYS A 24 7.72 6.32 3.76
N VAL A 25 8.57 5.29 3.68
CA VAL A 25 8.56 4.29 2.61
C VAL A 25 8.07 2.97 3.18
N PHE A 26 7.20 2.28 2.45
CA PHE A 26 6.69 0.97 2.84
C PHE A 26 6.79 -0.03 1.69
N GLY A 27 7.21 -1.24 2.02
CA GLY A 27 7.13 -2.38 1.12
C GLY A 27 5.72 -2.98 1.05
N VAL A 28 5.45 -3.74 0.00
CA VAL A 28 4.16 -4.43 -0.19
C VAL A 28 3.70 -5.21 1.04
N SER A 29 4.61 -5.91 1.72
CA SER A 29 4.28 -6.70 2.91
C SER A 29 3.84 -5.83 4.09
N GLU A 30 4.51 -4.69 4.31
CA GLU A 30 4.16 -3.76 5.39
C GLU A 30 2.80 -3.10 5.14
N ILE A 31 2.54 -2.70 3.89
CA ILE A 31 1.24 -2.16 3.46
C ILE A 31 0.15 -3.22 3.62
N THR A 32 0.42 -4.47 3.23
CA THR A 32 -0.55 -5.57 3.35
C THR A 32 -0.92 -5.79 4.82
N ASN A 33 0.07 -5.85 5.70
CA ASN A 33 -0.15 -6.00 7.14
C ASN A 33 -0.90 -4.78 7.72
N GLY A 34 -0.62 -3.57 7.25
CA GLY A 34 -1.31 -2.35 7.66
C GLY A 34 -2.80 -2.32 7.31
N ILE A 35 -3.22 -3.04 6.26
CA ILE A 35 -4.62 -3.04 5.78
C ILE A 35 -5.38 -4.29 6.25
N TYR A 36 -4.69 -5.43 6.33
CA TYR A 36 -5.31 -6.71 6.61
C TYR A 36 -5.05 -7.23 8.02
N GLY A 37 -4.07 -6.65 8.74
CA GLY A 37 -3.56 -7.21 9.99
C GLY A 37 -2.65 -8.41 9.73
N GLU A 38 -2.52 -9.27 10.74
CA GLU A 38 -1.78 -10.52 10.60
C GLU A 38 -2.54 -11.49 9.68
N LEU A 39 -1.89 -11.91 8.60
CA LEU A 39 -2.41 -12.88 7.65
C LEU A 39 -1.60 -14.17 7.69
N THR A 40 -2.28 -15.30 7.50
CA THR A 40 -1.64 -16.58 7.25
C THR A 40 -0.96 -16.61 5.88
N ALA A 41 -0.02 -17.54 5.67
CA ALA A 41 0.66 -17.70 4.38
C ALA A 41 -0.30 -18.00 3.20
N THR A 42 -1.46 -18.60 3.47
CA THR A 42 -2.48 -18.87 2.46
C THR A 42 -3.20 -17.58 2.08
N GLU A 43 -3.68 -16.82 3.06
CA GLU A 43 -4.37 -15.54 2.84
C GLU A 43 -3.46 -14.52 2.14
N ILE A 44 -2.18 -14.45 2.50
CA ILE A 44 -1.20 -13.60 1.81
C ILE A 44 -1.17 -13.91 0.32
N ARG A 45 -1.14 -15.20 -0.07
CA ARG A 45 -1.12 -15.59 -1.50
C ARG A 45 -2.38 -15.15 -2.24
N GLU A 46 -3.54 -15.19 -1.58
CA GLU A 46 -4.82 -14.79 -2.17
C GLU A 46 -4.93 -13.30 -2.40
N VAL A 47 -4.41 -12.47 -1.48
CA VAL A 47 -4.53 -11.01 -1.57
C VAL A 47 -3.36 -10.37 -2.30
N LYS A 48 -2.19 -11.01 -2.36
CA LYS A 48 -0.95 -10.43 -2.91
C LYS A 48 -1.12 -9.90 -4.33
N ASN A 49 -1.73 -10.67 -5.23
CA ASN A 49 -1.92 -10.23 -6.62
C ASN A 49 -2.85 -9.02 -6.71
N LYS A 50 -3.89 -8.96 -5.85
CA LYS A 50 -4.82 -7.82 -5.80
C LYS A 50 -4.11 -6.56 -5.29
N ILE A 51 -3.35 -6.68 -4.20
CA ILE A 51 -2.53 -5.59 -3.64
C ILE A 51 -1.56 -5.05 -4.71
N LEU A 52 -0.78 -5.92 -5.37
CA LEU A 52 0.21 -5.51 -6.37
C LEU A 52 -0.44 -4.79 -7.56
N ASN A 53 -1.55 -5.32 -8.06
CA ASN A 53 -2.29 -4.71 -9.16
C ASN A 53 -2.85 -3.34 -8.78
N GLU A 54 -3.41 -3.22 -7.57
CA GLU A 54 -4.00 -1.96 -7.12
C GLU A 54 -2.95 -0.92 -6.74
N LEU A 55 -1.80 -1.32 -6.18
CA LEU A 55 -0.65 -0.44 -5.97
C LEU A 55 -0.11 0.10 -7.30
N SER A 56 0.05 -0.77 -8.30
CA SER A 56 0.46 -0.37 -9.64
C SER A 56 -0.55 0.57 -10.30
N ARG A 57 -1.84 0.33 -10.11
CA ARG A 57 -2.92 1.21 -10.58
C ARG A 57 -2.89 2.56 -9.86
N GLY A 58 -2.83 2.58 -8.54
CA GLY A 58 -2.79 3.79 -7.71
C GLY A 58 -1.59 4.68 -8.04
N HIS A 59 -0.44 4.09 -8.29
CA HIS A 59 0.72 4.83 -8.79
C HIS A 59 0.46 5.46 -10.17
N ARG A 60 -0.05 4.67 -11.14
CA ARG A 60 -0.36 5.19 -12.49
C ARG A 60 -1.43 6.28 -12.50
N THR A 61 -2.34 6.28 -11.53
CA THR A 61 -3.40 7.28 -11.40
C THR A 61 -3.01 8.45 -10.48
N GLY A 62 -1.77 8.50 -9.99
CA GLY A 62 -1.25 9.62 -9.20
C GLY A 62 -1.80 9.69 -7.76
N ARG A 63 -2.26 8.56 -7.20
CA ARG A 63 -2.73 8.51 -5.79
C ARG A 63 -1.59 8.53 -4.78
N PHE A 64 -0.47 7.93 -5.14
CA PHE A 64 0.75 7.82 -4.36
C PHE A 64 1.89 7.43 -5.30
N PHE A 65 3.12 7.38 -4.80
CA PHE A 65 4.30 7.17 -5.62
C PHE A 65 4.94 5.82 -5.34
N ARG A 66 5.44 5.19 -6.40
CA ARG A 66 6.41 4.12 -6.28
C ARG A 66 7.79 4.74 -6.06
N VAL A 67 8.58 4.16 -5.15
CA VAL A 67 9.94 4.63 -4.87
C VAL A 67 10.86 4.28 -6.06
N PRO A 68 11.58 5.25 -6.64
CA PRO A 68 12.59 4.99 -7.67
C PRO A 68 13.64 3.99 -7.17
N ASP A 69 14.11 3.13 -8.06
CA ASP A 69 15.18 2.14 -7.79
C ASP A 69 14.88 1.10 -6.69
N GLN A 70 13.68 1.12 -6.09
CA GLN A 70 13.24 0.14 -5.09
C GLN A 70 11.96 -0.58 -5.55
N ILE A 71 12.10 -1.84 -5.95
CA ILE A 71 10.98 -2.64 -6.45
C ILE A 71 10.06 -3.04 -5.29
N GLY A 72 8.76 -2.74 -5.44
CA GLY A 72 7.75 -3.09 -4.45
C GLY A 72 7.65 -2.12 -3.28
N PHE A 73 8.30 -0.96 -3.36
CA PHE A 73 8.23 0.09 -2.34
C PHE A 73 7.43 1.28 -2.82
N TYR A 74 6.61 1.82 -1.91
CA TYR A 74 5.70 2.93 -2.18
C TYR A 74 5.75 3.96 -1.04
N THR A 75 5.42 5.19 -1.37
CA THR A 75 5.31 6.30 -0.43
C THR A 75 4.16 7.23 -0.85
N TRP A 76 3.65 8.01 0.09
CA TRP A 76 2.65 9.04 -0.19
C TRP A 76 3.17 10.11 -1.12
N ASP A 77 4.39 10.60 -0.88
CA ASP A 77 5.00 11.73 -1.58
C ASP A 77 6.53 11.60 -1.53
N LEU A 78 7.15 11.65 -2.70
CA LEU A 78 8.61 11.56 -2.85
C LEU A 78 9.32 12.79 -2.30
N GLU A 79 8.69 13.97 -2.32
CA GLU A 79 9.29 15.21 -1.82
C GLU A 79 9.45 15.19 -0.30
N LEU A 80 8.60 14.44 0.40
CA LEU A 80 8.65 14.29 1.85
C LEU A 80 9.76 13.36 2.34
N LEU A 81 10.39 12.58 1.44
CA LEU A 81 11.48 11.66 1.80
C LEU A 81 12.84 12.37 1.98
N ASN A 82 12.98 13.58 1.47
CA ASN A 82 14.25 14.34 1.45
C ASN A 82 14.29 15.47 2.50
N LYS A 83 13.37 15.47 3.47
CA LYS A 83 13.31 16.45 4.56
C LYS A 83 13.86 15.90 5.87
#